data_AF-W4RU19-F1
#
_entry.id   AF-W4RU19-F1
#
_cell.length_a   1.000
_cell.length_b   1.000
_cell.length_c   1.000
_cell.angle_alpha   90.00
_cell.angle_beta   90.00
_cell.angle_gamma   90.00
#
_symmetry.space_group_name_H-M   'P 1'
#
loop_
_entity.id
_entity.type
_entity.pdbx_description
1 polymer ?
#
loop_
_entity_poly.entity_id
_entity_poly.type
_entity_poly.pdbx_seq_one_letter_code
_entity_poly.pdbx_strand_id
1 'polypeptide(L)'
;MGGRTYECGSCGHNQVSYNSCRNRHCTQCQGVNKDIWVDNRKKDILNAPYYHVVFTMPEQLHQIIYHNQRLLYDLMYKAVAETLMELSKDTKYLGAQIGFFSVLHTWGQNLHYHPHIHTVVLAGGLTEQNEWRAASKKFFISVKVLSRKFRGKYLYYLKQYYRQGLLEFYNDAKINKNKEVFQDLLDKCYSIDWYSYTKRTFDGPLAVMEYLGRYTHRIAISNNRIISIDEDTITFGVRDYQNDNKKKTVTLLRSNSFAGS
;
A
#
# COMPACT_ATOMS: atom_id res chain seq x y z
N MET A 1 4.37 28.79 -14.52
CA MET A 1 3.14 28.00 -14.27
C MET A 1 2.03 28.96 -13.87
N GLY A 2 0.97 29.11 -14.68
CA GLY A 2 -0.12 30.04 -14.40
C GLY A 2 -1.17 29.46 -13.45
N GLY A 3 -1.79 30.33 -12.66
CA GLY A 3 -2.93 30.01 -11.80
C GLY A 3 -3.97 31.12 -11.83
N ARG A 4 -5.18 30.82 -11.39
CA ARG A 4 -6.28 31.77 -11.21
C ARG A 4 -6.61 31.83 -9.72
N THR A 5 -6.74 33.04 -9.20
CA THR A 5 -7.23 33.27 -7.85
C THR A 5 -8.70 33.66 -7.95
N TYR A 6 -9.55 32.93 -7.22
CA TYR A 6 -10.97 33.22 -7.09
C TYR A 6 -11.20 33.80 -5.70
N GLU A 7 -11.85 34.96 -5.65
CA GLU A 7 -12.25 35.59 -4.38
C GLU A 7 -13.75 35.41 -4.20
N CYS A 8 -14.16 34.88 -3.04
CA CYS A 8 -15.55 34.76 -2.69
C CYS A 8 -16.13 36.14 -2.34
N GLY A 9 -17.05 36.65 -3.16
CA GLY A 9 -17.65 37.97 -2.97
C GLY A 9 -18.47 38.16 -1.68
N SER A 10 -18.76 37.10 -0.92
CA SER A 10 -19.53 37.18 0.34
C SER A 10 -18.68 37.08 1.61
N CYS A 11 -17.49 36.49 1.56
CA CYS A 11 -16.64 36.30 2.74
C CYS A 11 -15.16 36.65 2.53
N GLY A 12 -14.77 37.12 1.35
CA GLY A 12 -13.39 37.51 1.02
C GLY A 12 -12.41 36.33 0.98
N HIS A 13 -12.89 35.09 1.00
CA HIS A 13 -12.03 33.92 0.96
C HIS A 13 -11.39 33.77 -0.42
N ASN A 14 -10.06 33.70 -0.44
CA ASN A 14 -9.27 33.53 -1.66
C ASN A 14 -8.92 32.05 -1.88
N GLN A 15 -9.35 31.52 -3.02
CA GLN A 15 -9.00 30.19 -3.48
C GLN A 15 -8.11 30.28 -4.73
N VAL A 16 -6.87 29.81 -4.60
CA VAL A 16 -5.94 29.71 -5.73
C VAL A 16 -6.11 28.36 -6.42
N SER A 17 -6.43 28.37 -7.72
CA SER A 17 -6.51 27.20 -8.58
C SER A 17 -5.43 27.28 -9.64
N TYR A 18 -4.56 26.25 -9.73
CA TYR A 18 -3.48 26.21 -10.71
C TYR A 18 -3.94 25.54 -12.00
N ASN A 19 -3.46 26.01 -13.16
CA ASN A 19 -3.83 25.41 -14.44
C ASN A 19 -3.34 23.94 -14.52
N SER A 20 -4.19 23.05 -15.02
CA SER A 20 -3.87 21.62 -15.20
C SER A 20 -2.66 21.43 -16.12
N CYS A 21 -1.62 20.76 -15.63
CA CYS A 21 -0.43 20.42 -16.43
C CYS A 21 -0.48 19.02 -17.06
N ARG A 22 -1.59 18.28 -16.89
CA ARG A 22 -1.83 16.89 -17.34
C ARG A 22 -0.73 15.88 -16.97
N ASN A 23 0.14 16.23 -16.02
CA ASN A 23 1.22 15.36 -15.58
C ASN A 23 0.67 14.31 -14.60
N ARG A 24 1.09 13.05 -14.76
CA ARG A 24 0.72 11.94 -13.86
C ARG A 24 1.16 12.15 -12.41
N HIS A 25 2.13 13.03 -12.20
CA HIS A 25 2.67 13.41 -10.90
C HIS A 25 2.07 14.70 -10.34
N CYS A 26 1.13 15.34 -11.04
CA CYS A 26 0.46 16.53 -10.55
C CYS A 26 -0.77 16.15 -9.74
N THR A 27 -0.79 16.51 -8.46
CA THR A 27 -1.90 16.24 -7.52
C THR A 27 -3.22 16.90 -7.93
N GLN A 28 -3.19 18.06 -8.60
CA GLN A 28 -4.39 18.71 -9.18
C GLN A 28 -4.93 17.89 -10.37
N CYS A 29 -4.06 17.47 -11.29
CA CYS A 29 -4.46 16.66 -12.45
C CYS A 29 -4.89 15.24 -12.08
N GLN A 30 -4.28 14.67 -11.03
CA GLN A 30 -4.67 13.37 -10.48
C GLN A 30 -5.96 13.44 -9.65
N GLY A 31 -6.41 14.64 -9.22
CA GLY A 31 -7.65 14.80 -8.46
C GLY A 31 -8.89 14.38 -9.26
N VAL A 32 -8.99 14.80 -10.53
CA VAL A 32 -10.13 14.42 -11.39
C VAL A 32 -10.07 12.92 -11.75
N ASN A 33 -8.89 12.39 -12.07
CA ASN A 33 -8.72 10.95 -12.34
C ASN A 33 -9.04 10.09 -11.10
N LYS A 34 -8.69 10.60 -9.91
CA LYS A 34 -9.07 10.01 -8.62
C LYS A 34 -10.57 9.92 -8.49
N ASP A 35 -11.26 11.03 -8.70
CA ASP A 35 -12.70 11.09 -8.49
C ASP A 35 -13.44 10.22 -9.53
N ILE A 36 -12.98 10.16 -10.78
CA ILE A 36 -13.52 9.25 -11.81
C ILE A 36 -13.26 7.78 -11.48
N TRP A 37 -12.03 7.43 -11.06
CA TRP A 37 -11.69 6.06 -10.69
C TRP A 37 -12.50 5.61 -9.47
N VAL A 38 -12.65 6.50 -8.48
CA VAL A 38 -13.51 6.31 -7.32
C VAL A 38 -14.95 6.12 -7.80
N ASP A 39 -15.54 7.04 -8.55
CA ASP A 39 -16.95 6.94 -8.95
C ASP A 39 -17.29 5.62 -9.68
N ASN A 40 -16.39 5.15 -10.56
CA ASN A 40 -16.54 3.86 -11.24
C ASN A 40 -16.53 2.65 -10.29
N ARG A 41 -15.81 2.73 -9.17
CA ARG A 41 -15.72 1.66 -8.16
C ARG A 41 -16.82 1.73 -7.11
N LYS A 42 -17.63 2.79 -7.05
CA LYS A 42 -18.74 2.90 -6.08
C LYS A 42 -19.75 1.76 -6.24
N LYS A 43 -20.00 1.35 -7.49
CA LYS A 43 -20.92 0.26 -7.81
C LYS A 43 -20.46 -1.10 -7.27
N ASP A 44 -19.16 -1.26 -7.05
CA ASP A 44 -18.54 -2.50 -6.60
C ASP A 44 -18.44 -2.58 -5.06
N ILE A 45 -18.88 -1.53 -4.35
CA ILE A 45 -18.78 -1.43 -2.89
C ILE A 45 -20.16 -1.64 -2.27
N LEU A 46 -20.26 -2.72 -1.50
CA LEU A 46 -21.45 -3.05 -0.74
C LEU A 46 -21.60 -2.11 0.45
N ASN A 47 -22.85 -1.77 0.79
CA ASN A 47 -23.15 -1.05 2.02
C ASN A 47 -22.98 -1.95 3.25
N ALA A 48 -21.73 -2.22 3.60
CA ALA A 48 -21.33 -3.07 4.71
C ALA A 48 -20.13 -2.45 5.45
N PRO A 49 -19.83 -2.88 6.69
CA PRO A 49 -18.60 -2.50 7.36
C PRO A 49 -17.39 -3.14 6.68
N TYR A 50 -16.23 -2.49 6.80
CA TYR A 50 -14.97 -2.99 6.26
C TYR A 50 -13.86 -2.98 7.32
N TYR A 51 -12.82 -3.76 7.08
CA TYR A 51 -11.57 -3.74 7.82
C TYR A 51 -10.45 -3.25 6.91
N HIS A 52 -9.46 -2.59 7.50
CA HIS A 52 -8.21 -2.28 6.83
C HIS A 52 -7.12 -3.19 7.36
N VAL A 53 -6.55 -3.96 6.45
CA VAL A 53 -5.42 -4.87 6.68
C VAL A 53 -4.23 -4.36 5.87
N VAL A 54 -3.04 -4.30 6.47
CA VAL A 54 -1.79 -3.98 5.77
C VAL A 54 -0.87 -5.17 5.84
N PHE A 55 -0.34 -5.56 4.69
CA PHE A 55 0.72 -6.55 4.56
C PHE A 55 2.01 -5.83 4.17
N THR A 56 3.05 -5.95 4.99
CA THR A 56 4.31 -5.23 4.78
C THR A 56 5.43 -6.22 4.51
N MET A 57 6.29 -5.91 3.54
CA MET A 57 7.46 -6.73 3.23
C MET A 57 8.62 -6.42 4.16
N PRO A 58 9.36 -7.44 4.62
CA PRO A 58 10.53 -7.24 5.46
C PRO A 58 11.68 -6.61 4.66
N GLU A 59 12.51 -5.81 5.33
CA GLU A 59 13.64 -5.09 4.73
C GLU A 59 14.63 -6.00 4.03
N GLN A 60 14.80 -7.22 4.54
CA GLN A 60 15.66 -8.26 3.97
C GLN A 60 15.32 -8.58 2.50
N LEU A 61 14.05 -8.41 2.10
CA LEU A 61 13.60 -8.69 0.73
C LEU A 61 13.55 -7.44 -0.15
N HIS A 62 13.73 -6.24 0.41
CA HIS A 62 13.51 -4.99 -0.32
C HIS A 62 14.36 -4.90 -1.59
N GLN A 63 15.65 -5.22 -1.52
CA GLN A 63 16.54 -5.15 -2.67
C GLN A 63 16.12 -6.12 -3.80
N ILE A 64 15.74 -7.35 -3.45
CA ILE A 64 15.29 -8.35 -4.44
C ILE A 64 13.96 -7.91 -5.07
N ILE A 65 13.02 -7.41 -4.26
CA ILE A 65 11.75 -6.88 -4.76
C ILE A 65 11.99 -5.69 -5.67
N TYR A 66 12.91 -4.80 -5.31
CA TYR A 66 13.24 -3.63 -6.12
C TYR A 66 13.83 -4.00 -7.48
N HIS A 67 14.61 -5.08 -7.57
CA HIS A 67 15.13 -5.57 -8.85
C HIS A 67 14.07 -6.29 -9.70
N ASN A 68 13.03 -6.83 -9.08
CA ASN A 68 12.04 -7.71 -9.73
C ASN A 68 10.61 -7.17 -9.56
N GLN A 69 10.43 -5.85 -9.67
CA GLN A 69 9.21 -5.16 -9.23
C GLN A 69 7.94 -5.79 -9.76
N ARG A 70 7.80 -5.95 -11.08
CA ARG A 70 6.58 -6.52 -11.68
C ARG A 70 6.28 -7.91 -11.11
N LEU A 71 7.24 -8.82 -11.22
CA LEU A 71 7.09 -10.22 -10.79
C LEU A 71 6.78 -10.34 -9.29
N LEU A 72 7.49 -9.57 -8.46
CA LEU A 72 7.38 -9.69 -7.01
C LEU A 72 6.25 -8.87 -6.41
N TYR A 73 5.80 -7.79 -7.06
CA TYR A 73 4.54 -7.13 -6.70
C TYR A 73 3.33 -7.99 -7.05
N ASP A 74 3.33 -8.65 -8.21
CA ASP A 74 2.29 -9.62 -8.56
C ASP A 74 2.26 -10.77 -7.54
N LEU A 75 3.43 -11.23 -7.10
CA LEU A 75 3.52 -12.22 -6.03
C LEU A 75 2.98 -11.70 -4.68
N MET A 76 3.23 -10.44 -4.33
CA MET A 76 2.66 -9.85 -3.12
C MET A 76 1.13 -9.89 -3.17
N TYR A 77 0.50 -9.47 -4.28
CA TYR A 77 -0.94 -9.54 -4.46
C TYR A 77 -1.47 -10.97 -4.35
N LYS A 78 -0.81 -11.93 -5.01
CA LYS A 78 -1.16 -13.35 -4.94
C LYS A 78 -1.11 -13.88 -3.51
N ALA A 79 -0.02 -13.64 -2.80
CA ALA A 79 0.16 -14.11 -1.43
C ALA A 79 -0.86 -13.46 -0.47
N VAL A 80 -1.21 -12.19 -0.65
CA VAL A 80 -2.28 -11.54 0.12
C VAL A 80 -3.63 -12.20 -0.15
N ALA A 81 -3.99 -12.35 -1.43
CA ALA A 81 -5.29 -12.88 -1.83
C ALA A 81 -5.49 -14.31 -1.30
N GLU A 82 -4.51 -15.18 -1.52
CA GLU A 82 -4.58 -16.55 -1.02
C GLU A 82 -4.61 -16.63 0.51
N THR A 83 -3.85 -15.77 1.20
CA THR A 83 -3.87 -15.73 2.67
C THR A 83 -5.27 -15.43 3.20
N LEU A 84 -5.90 -14.39 2.65
CA LEU A 84 -7.22 -13.92 3.08
C LEU A 84 -8.31 -14.93 2.70
N MET A 85 -8.28 -15.46 1.48
CA MET A 85 -9.28 -16.43 1.02
C MET A 85 -9.21 -17.74 1.80
N GLU A 86 -8.00 -18.28 2.03
CA GLU A 86 -7.82 -19.53 2.78
C GLU A 86 -8.29 -19.38 4.22
N LEU A 87 -7.83 -18.36 4.93
CA LEU A 87 -8.15 -18.18 6.35
C LEU A 87 -9.61 -17.77 6.57
N SER A 88 -10.24 -17.03 5.65
CA SER A 88 -11.64 -16.63 5.84
C SER A 88 -12.62 -17.78 5.62
N LYS A 89 -12.29 -18.75 4.75
CA LYS A 89 -13.10 -19.94 4.51
C LYS A 89 -13.01 -20.96 5.64
N ASP A 90 -11.98 -20.93 6.47
CA ASP A 90 -11.85 -21.80 7.64
C ASP A 90 -12.88 -21.39 8.72
N THR A 91 -13.69 -22.37 9.16
CA THR A 91 -14.76 -22.21 10.15
C THR A 91 -14.24 -21.84 11.54
N LYS A 92 -12.94 -22.05 11.80
CA LYS A 92 -12.25 -21.53 12.99
C LYS A 92 -12.26 -20.00 13.04
N TYR A 93 -12.33 -19.33 11.89
CA TYR A 93 -12.37 -17.87 11.80
C TYR A 93 -13.76 -17.38 11.38
N LEU A 94 -14.03 -17.29 10.09
CA LEU A 94 -15.33 -16.82 9.57
C LEU A 94 -16.13 -17.97 8.94
N GLY A 95 -15.48 -18.91 8.28
CA GLY A 95 -16.17 -19.96 7.52
C GLY A 95 -16.94 -19.42 6.30
N ALA A 96 -16.48 -18.34 5.68
CA ALA A 96 -17.17 -17.70 4.55
C ALA A 96 -16.18 -17.08 3.55
N GLN A 97 -16.61 -17.00 2.30
CA GLN A 97 -15.90 -16.31 1.23
C GLN A 97 -16.11 -14.80 1.34
N ILE A 98 -15.04 -14.09 1.69
CA ILE A 98 -15.00 -12.63 1.77
C ILE A 98 -14.74 -11.99 0.41
N GLY A 99 -15.17 -10.74 0.26
CA GLY A 99 -14.68 -9.85 -0.79
C GLY A 99 -13.67 -8.84 -0.23
N PHE A 100 -12.68 -8.48 -1.03
CA PHE A 100 -11.68 -7.48 -0.68
C PHE A 100 -11.06 -6.86 -1.93
N PHE A 101 -10.44 -5.70 -1.75
CA PHE A 101 -9.56 -5.11 -2.77
C PHE A 101 -8.26 -4.68 -2.13
N SER A 102 -7.19 -4.66 -2.94
CA SER A 102 -5.83 -4.41 -2.49
C SER A 102 -5.18 -3.30 -3.32
N VAL A 103 -4.38 -2.46 -2.67
CA VAL A 103 -3.62 -1.36 -3.29
C VAL A 103 -2.18 -1.42 -2.81
N LEU A 104 -1.24 -1.60 -3.74
CA LEU A 104 0.19 -1.59 -3.47
C LEU A 104 0.73 -0.17 -3.27
N HIS A 105 1.55 -0.02 -2.24
CA HIS A 105 2.31 1.17 -1.90
C HIS A 105 3.78 0.78 -1.79
N THR A 106 4.68 1.47 -2.50
CA THR A 106 6.11 1.11 -2.57
C THR A 106 7.01 1.97 -1.69
N TRP A 107 6.50 3.07 -1.17
CA TRP A 107 7.27 4.04 -0.39
C TRP A 107 6.63 4.26 0.97
N GLY A 108 7.47 4.31 2.00
CA GLY A 108 7.10 4.78 3.32
C GLY A 108 6.86 6.29 3.33
N GLN A 109 6.27 6.80 4.41
CA GLN A 109 6.03 8.24 4.57
C GLN A 109 7.32 9.09 4.66
N ASN A 110 8.45 8.43 4.94
CA ASN A 110 9.81 8.97 4.97
C ASN A 110 10.55 8.77 3.63
N LEU A 111 9.85 8.43 2.55
CA LEU A 111 10.40 8.15 1.21
C LEU A 111 11.43 7.01 1.15
N HIS A 112 11.52 6.18 2.18
CA HIS A 112 12.30 4.94 2.09
C HIS A 112 11.47 3.90 1.35
N TYR A 113 12.15 3.08 0.54
CA TYR A 113 11.50 1.99 -0.15
C TYR A 113 10.93 1.02 0.88
N HIS A 114 9.62 0.80 0.84
CA HIS A 114 8.87 0.07 1.85
C HIS A 114 7.63 -0.53 1.20
N PRO A 115 7.77 -1.61 0.43
CA PRO A 115 6.63 -2.22 -0.26
C PRO A 115 5.64 -2.81 0.73
N HIS A 116 4.39 -2.36 0.65
CA HIS A 116 3.28 -2.82 1.45
C HIS A 116 1.97 -2.77 0.66
N ILE A 117 1.04 -3.67 0.97
CA ILE A 117 -0.30 -3.68 0.38
C ILE A 117 -1.32 -3.27 1.43
N HIS A 118 -2.09 -2.25 1.09
CA HIS A 118 -3.31 -1.87 1.79
C HIS A 118 -4.48 -2.68 1.25
N THR A 119 -5.07 -3.51 2.08
CA THR A 119 -6.25 -4.32 1.73
C THR A 119 -7.45 -3.87 2.53
N VAL A 120 -8.56 -3.65 1.84
CA VAL A 120 -9.85 -3.38 2.47
C VAL A 120 -10.72 -4.62 2.32
N VAL A 121 -11.12 -5.18 3.46
CA VAL A 121 -11.80 -6.48 3.55
C VAL A 121 -13.23 -6.27 4.04
N LEU A 122 -14.21 -6.87 3.38
CA LEU A 122 -15.59 -6.86 3.84
C LEU A 122 -15.71 -7.51 5.23
N ALA A 123 -16.53 -6.91 6.11
CA ALA A 123 -16.84 -7.46 7.42
C ALA A 123 -17.92 -8.56 7.36
N GLY A 124 -17.69 -9.53 6.49
CA GLY A 124 -18.57 -10.66 6.25
C GLY A 124 -18.30 -11.29 4.88
N GLY A 125 -18.99 -12.39 4.61
CA GLY A 125 -18.83 -13.14 3.37
C GLY A 125 -19.98 -14.10 3.12
N LEU A 126 -19.93 -14.79 1.99
CA LEU A 126 -20.91 -15.81 1.62
C LEU A 126 -20.45 -17.20 2.09
N THR A 127 -21.34 -17.94 2.73
CA THR A 127 -21.12 -19.36 3.03
C THR A 127 -21.18 -20.19 1.74
N GLU A 128 -20.86 -21.49 1.82
CA GLU A 128 -21.01 -22.41 0.69
C GLU A 128 -22.47 -22.54 0.22
N GLN A 129 -23.42 -22.29 1.12
CA GLN A 129 -24.86 -22.25 0.84
C GLN A 129 -25.31 -20.89 0.28
N ASN A 130 -24.39 -19.98 -0.04
CA ASN A 130 -24.66 -18.60 -0.47
C ASN A 130 -25.43 -17.75 0.55
N GLU A 131 -25.32 -18.08 1.83
CA GLU A 131 -25.90 -17.28 2.90
C GLU A 131 -24.90 -16.23 3.38
N TRP A 132 -25.39 -15.03 3.70
CA TRP A 132 -24.54 -13.99 4.26
C TRP A 132 -24.15 -14.31 5.70
N ARG A 133 -22.84 -14.37 5.97
CA ARG A 133 -22.27 -14.44 7.31
C ARG A 133 -21.57 -13.15 7.67
N ALA A 134 -22.16 -12.40 8.60
CA ALA A 134 -21.58 -11.19 9.14
C ALA A 134 -20.40 -11.50 10.09
N ALA A 135 -19.39 -10.62 10.10
CA ALA A 135 -18.30 -10.67 11.05
C ALA A 135 -18.50 -9.67 12.21
N SER A 136 -17.73 -9.84 13.29
CA SER A 136 -17.79 -8.96 14.46
C SER A 136 -17.16 -7.57 14.20
N LYS A 137 -17.24 -6.65 15.17
CA LYS A 137 -16.51 -5.36 15.07
C LYS A 137 -14.99 -5.53 14.99
N LYS A 138 -14.43 -6.59 15.58
CA LYS A 138 -13.00 -6.89 15.51
C LYS A 138 -12.75 -7.80 14.30
N PHE A 139 -11.59 -7.60 13.66
CA PHE A 139 -11.19 -8.46 12.56
C PHE A 139 -11.10 -9.92 13.03
N PHE A 140 -11.68 -10.83 12.27
CA PHE A 140 -11.93 -12.22 12.66
C PHE A 140 -10.69 -13.13 12.57
N ILE A 141 -9.57 -12.63 12.04
CA ILE A 141 -8.29 -13.33 11.99
C ILE A 141 -7.26 -12.52 12.79
N SER A 142 -6.47 -13.17 13.65
CA SER A 142 -5.40 -12.48 14.36
C SER A 142 -4.26 -12.05 13.43
N VAL A 143 -3.64 -10.91 13.73
CA VAL A 143 -2.48 -10.39 13.00
C VAL A 143 -1.34 -11.42 12.91
N LYS A 144 -1.10 -12.17 13.99
CA LYS A 144 -0.04 -13.20 14.03
C LYS A 144 -0.31 -14.34 13.04
N VAL A 145 -1.57 -14.76 12.91
CA VAL A 145 -1.97 -15.81 11.96
C VAL A 145 -1.83 -15.30 10.52
N LEU A 146 -2.34 -14.08 10.24
CA LEU A 146 -2.19 -13.46 8.92
C LEU A 146 -0.72 -13.37 8.50
N SER A 147 0.11 -12.78 9.36
CA SER A 147 1.53 -12.55 9.11
C SER A 147 2.26 -13.86 8.80
N ARG A 148 2.04 -14.91 9.61
CA ARG A 148 2.67 -16.22 9.39
C ARG A 148 2.23 -16.89 8.09
N LYS A 149 0.92 -16.84 7.77
CA LYS A 149 0.39 -17.44 6.54
C LYS A 149 0.89 -16.70 5.30
N PHE A 150 0.84 -15.37 5.33
CA PHE A 150 1.36 -14.50 4.26
C PHE A 150 2.85 -14.74 4.02
N ARG A 151 3.67 -14.71 5.08
CA ARG A 151 5.10 -15.02 5.01
C ARG A 151 5.35 -16.38 4.36
N GLY A 152 4.66 -17.43 4.83
CA GLY A 152 4.82 -18.78 4.31
C GLY A 152 4.50 -18.88 2.82
N LYS A 153 3.38 -18.29 2.38
CA LYS A 153 3.00 -18.29 0.96
C LYS A 153 3.98 -17.51 0.10
N TYR A 154 4.35 -16.30 0.52
CA TYR A 154 5.27 -15.45 -0.24
C TYR A 154 6.63 -16.13 -0.41
N LEU A 155 7.23 -16.62 0.68
CA LEU A 155 8.54 -17.28 0.64
C LEU A 155 8.50 -18.61 -0.12
N TYR A 156 7.39 -19.35 -0.05
CA TYR A 156 7.20 -20.57 -0.84
C TYR A 156 7.31 -20.29 -2.35
N TYR A 157 6.56 -19.31 -2.86
CA TYR A 157 6.57 -18.96 -4.28
C TYR A 157 7.86 -18.26 -4.69
N LEU A 158 8.42 -17.39 -3.86
CA LEU A 158 9.72 -16.75 -4.11
C LEU A 158 10.81 -17.82 -4.31
N LYS A 159 10.80 -18.88 -3.50
CA LYS A 159 11.71 -20.03 -3.66
C LYS A 159 11.48 -20.77 -4.99
N GLN A 160 10.24 -20.87 -5.47
CA GLN A 160 9.96 -21.46 -6.78
C GLN A 160 10.49 -20.57 -7.92
N TYR A 161 10.25 -19.26 -7.86
CA TYR A 161 10.75 -18.31 -8.87
C TYR A 161 12.27 -18.32 -8.95
N TYR A 162 12.95 -18.44 -7.82
CA TYR A 162 14.40 -18.65 -7.77
C TYR A 162 14.83 -19.93 -8.49
N ARG A 163 14.21 -21.07 -8.16
CA ARG A 163 14.52 -22.38 -8.77
C ARG A 163 14.27 -22.42 -10.28
N GLN A 164 13.31 -21.63 -10.75
CA GLN A 164 12.96 -21.50 -12.16
C GLN A 164 13.85 -20.49 -12.91
N GLY A 165 14.77 -19.81 -12.22
CA GLY A 165 15.65 -18.81 -12.82
C GLY A 165 14.93 -17.52 -13.23
N LEU A 166 13.78 -17.23 -12.65
CA LEU A 166 12.95 -16.05 -12.99
C LEU A 166 13.40 -14.76 -12.29
N LEU A 167 14.31 -14.86 -11.31
CA LEU A 167 14.75 -13.71 -10.52
C LEU A 167 16.03 -13.11 -11.08
N GLU A 168 16.01 -11.79 -11.23
CA GLU A 168 17.16 -10.98 -11.63
C GLU A 168 17.85 -10.39 -10.39
N PHE A 169 19.18 -10.40 -10.44
CA PHE A 169 20.03 -9.93 -9.34
C PHE A 169 21.11 -9.00 -9.90
N TYR A 170 21.08 -7.74 -9.46
CA TYR A 170 22.01 -6.70 -9.87
C TYR A 170 22.88 -6.23 -8.71
N ASN A 171 24.04 -5.64 -9.04
CA ASN A 171 25.01 -5.07 -8.08
C ASN A 171 25.28 -6.01 -6.89
N ASP A 172 25.19 -5.50 -5.66
CA ASP A 172 25.46 -6.26 -4.43
C ASP A 172 24.51 -7.45 -4.25
N ALA A 173 23.33 -7.45 -4.89
CA ALA A 173 22.41 -8.58 -4.83
C ALA A 173 22.88 -9.79 -5.65
N LYS A 174 23.91 -9.66 -6.51
CA LYS A 174 24.43 -10.77 -7.33
C LYS A 174 24.87 -11.97 -6.50
N ILE A 175 25.28 -11.77 -5.24
CA ILE A 175 25.60 -12.86 -4.30
C ILE A 175 24.43 -13.83 -4.11
N ASN A 176 23.19 -13.35 -4.24
CA ASN A 176 21.99 -14.16 -4.10
C ASN A 176 21.74 -15.08 -5.30
N LYS A 177 22.58 -15.03 -6.36
CA LYS A 177 22.61 -16.09 -7.39
C LYS A 177 23.22 -17.40 -6.87
N ASN A 178 24.01 -17.33 -5.79
CA ASN A 178 24.46 -18.52 -5.10
C ASN A 178 23.29 -19.09 -4.27
N LYS A 179 23.06 -20.39 -4.41
CA LYS A 179 21.91 -21.09 -3.83
C LYS A 179 21.95 -21.11 -2.30
N GLU A 180 23.13 -21.27 -1.71
CA GLU A 180 23.33 -21.29 -0.27
C GLU A 180 23.04 -19.91 0.32
N VAL A 181 23.58 -18.85 -0.28
CA VAL A 181 23.32 -17.46 0.13
C VAL A 181 21.84 -17.10 0.03
N PHE A 182 21.16 -17.50 -1.06
CA PHE A 182 19.73 -17.25 -1.21
C PHE A 182 18.91 -18.04 -0.17
N GLN A 183 19.31 -19.28 0.15
CA GLN A 183 18.66 -20.07 1.17
C GLN A 183 18.81 -19.44 2.56
N ASP A 184 20.00 -18.94 2.91
CA ASP A 184 20.25 -18.19 4.15
C ASP A 184 19.36 -16.94 4.25
N LEU A 185 19.15 -16.23 3.14
CA LEU A 185 18.24 -15.10 3.09
C LEU A 185 16.80 -15.53 3.40
N LEU A 186 16.32 -16.62 2.81
CA LEU A 186 14.99 -17.15 3.08
C LEU A 186 14.85 -17.55 4.56
N ASP A 187 15.87 -18.20 5.12
CA ASP A 187 15.85 -18.66 6.51
C ASP A 187 15.83 -17.48 7.50
N LYS A 188 16.58 -16.41 7.21
CA LYS A 188 16.46 -15.13 7.92
C LYS A 188 15.05 -14.54 7.82
N CYS A 189 14.42 -14.61 6.65
CA CYS A 189 13.05 -14.11 6.49
C CYS A 189 12.01 -14.97 7.23
N TYR A 190 12.26 -16.28 7.40
CA TYR A 190 11.41 -17.17 8.20
C TYR A 190 11.56 -16.96 9.70
N SER A 191 12.74 -16.59 10.18
CA SER A 191 13.03 -16.41 11.61
C SER A 191 12.48 -15.12 12.21
N ILE A 192 12.24 -14.10 11.38
CA ILE A 192 11.67 -12.82 11.83
C ILE A 192 10.14 -12.79 11.75
N ASP A 193 9.52 -11.99 12.62
CA ASP A 193 8.11 -11.66 12.52
C ASP A 193 7.88 -10.63 11.42
N TRP A 194 6.92 -10.91 10.53
CA TRP A 194 6.53 -9.95 9.49
C TRP A 194 5.47 -9.01 10.04
N TYR A 195 5.59 -7.73 9.71
CA TYR A 195 4.61 -6.75 10.15
C TYR A 195 3.32 -6.89 9.34
N SER A 196 2.22 -7.11 10.05
CA SER A 196 0.88 -6.96 9.51
C SER A 196 0.10 -6.08 10.46
N TYR A 197 -0.71 -5.17 9.92
CA TYR A 197 -1.52 -4.27 10.72
C TYR A 197 -2.99 -4.49 10.40
N THR A 198 -3.83 -4.54 11.43
CA THR A 198 -5.29 -4.59 11.25
C THR A 198 -5.94 -3.48 12.04
N LYS A 199 -6.84 -2.75 11.40
CA LYS A 199 -7.68 -1.75 12.05
C LYS A 199 -9.11 -1.89 11.53
N ARG A 200 -10.09 -1.66 12.40
CA ARG A 200 -11.44 -1.35 11.94
C ARG A 200 -11.41 0.04 11.32
N THR A 201 -11.78 0.12 10.06
CA THR A 201 -11.86 1.39 9.35
C THR A 201 -13.05 1.34 8.44
N PHE A 202 -13.79 2.44 8.44
CA PHE A 202 -14.92 2.73 7.57
C PHE A 202 -16.24 2.18 8.12
N ASP A 203 -17.04 3.09 8.68
CA ASP A 203 -18.48 2.89 8.81
C ASP A 203 -19.09 3.20 7.43
N GLY A 204 -18.98 2.23 6.53
CA GLY A 204 -19.68 2.21 5.24
C GLY A 204 -18.89 2.65 3.99
N PRO A 205 -19.54 2.56 2.80
CA PRO A 205 -18.93 2.72 1.48
C PRO A 205 -18.17 4.03 1.26
N LEU A 206 -18.71 5.15 1.75
CA LEU A 206 -18.13 6.46 1.47
C LEU A 206 -16.72 6.61 2.06
N ALA A 207 -16.53 6.10 3.28
CA ALA A 207 -15.24 6.17 3.95
C ALA A 207 -14.21 5.20 3.32
N VAL A 208 -14.67 4.07 2.75
CA VAL A 208 -13.86 3.19 1.90
C VAL A 208 -13.37 3.92 0.66
N MET A 209 -14.23 4.76 0.08
CA MET A 209 -13.94 5.52 -1.14
C MET A 209 -12.96 6.67 -0.93
N GLU A 210 -13.14 7.44 0.13
CA GLU A 210 -12.17 8.44 0.54
C GLU A 210 -10.81 7.81 0.87
N TYR A 211 -10.83 6.64 1.49
CA TYR A 211 -9.64 5.87 1.73
C TYR A 211 -8.98 5.47 0.41
N LEU A 212 -9.67 4.73 -0.43
CA LEU A 212 -9.18 4.31 -1.74
C LEU A 212 -8.56 5.47 -2.53
N GLY A 213 -9.27 6.58 -2.66
CA GLY A 213 -8.78 7.74 -3.38
C GLY A 213 -7.53 8.39 -2.76
N ARG A 214 -7.27 8.25 -1.46
CA ARG A 214 -5.99 8.68 -0.86
C ARG A 214 -4.85 7.75 -1.23
N TYR A 215 -5.10 6.46 -1.44
CA TYR A 215 -4.06 5.46 -1.66
C TYR A 215 -3.81 5.17 -3.15
N THR A 216 -4.77 5.42 -4.05
CA THR A 216 -4.58 5.20 -5.49
C THR A 216 -3.97 6.41 -6.22
N HIS A 217 -4.05 7.62 -5.65
CA HIS A 217 -3.68 8.86 -6.33
C HIS A 217 -2.68 9.74 -5.55
N ARG A 218 -2.14 9.24 -4.44
CA ARG A 218 -1.01 9.92 -3.78
C ARG A 218 0.28 9.61 -4.53
N ILE A 219 0.90 10.67 -5.05
CA ILE A 219 2.33 10.69 -5.35
C ILE A 219 3.08 10.67 -4.00
N ALA A 220 4.33 10.19 -4.01
CA ALA A 220 5.16 9.89 -2.82
C ALA A 220 5.18 10.98 -1.72
N ILE A 221 4.85 12.24 -2.07
CA ILE A 221 4.61 13.34 -1.13
C ILE A 221 3.24 13.94 -1.44
N SER A 222 2.32 13.98 -0.46
CA SER A 222 1.09 14.76 -0.61
C SER A 222 1.43 16.26 -0.57
N ASN A 223 0.91 17.09 -1.49
CA ASN A 223 1.18 18.55 -1.53
C ASN A 223 1.07 19.24 -0.16
N ASN A 224 0.14 18.83 0.70
CA ASN A 224 -0.05 19.41 2.03
C ASN A 224 1.13 19.16 3.00
N ARG A 225 2.11 18.34 2.60
CA ARG A 225 3.35 18.13 3.32
C ARG A 225 4.46 19.03 2.80
N ILE A 226 4.38 19.56 1.59
CA ILE A 226 5.42 20.44 1.04
C ILE A 226 5.31 21.77 1.78
N ILE A 227 6.38 22.13 2.48
CA ILE A 227 6.50 23.35 3.27
C ILE A 227 7.12 24.44 2.40
N SER A 228 8.13 24.08 1.59
CA SER A 228 8.78 24.98 0.64
C SER A 228 9.40 24.19 -0.50
N ILE A 229 9.48 24.84 -1.67
CA ILE A 229 10.22 24.41 -2.84
C ILE A 229 11.06 25.61 -3.27
N ASP A 230 12.37 25.45 -3.36
CA ASP A 230 13.25 26.38 -4.05
C ASP A 230 13.94 25.68 -5.23
N GLU A 231 14.86 26.36 -5.92
CA GLU A 231 15.48 25.82 -7.13
C GLU A 231 16.25 24.51 -6.88
N ASP A 232 16.76 24.32 -5.66
CA ASP A 232 17.70 23.26 -5.29
C ASP A 232 17.17 22.28 -4.24
N THR A 233 16.06 22.60 -3.56
CA THR A 233 15.55 21.81 -2.44
C THR A 233 14.03 21.68 -2.41
N ILE A 234 13.57 20.55 -1.83
CA ILE A 234 12.18 20.33 -1.48
C ILE A 234 12.12 19.99 0.01
N THR A 235 11.40 20.81 0.79
CA THR A 235 11.15 20.56 2.21
C THR A 235 9.74 20.04 2.41
N PHE A 236 9.59 18.93 3.12
CA PHE A 236 8.27 18.38 3.47
C PHE A 236 8.15 17.87 4.90
N GLY A 237 6.94 17.94 5.45
CA GLY A 237 6.60 17.48 6.78
C GLY A 237 6.43 15.96 6.87
N VAL A 238 7.12 15.34 7.82
CA VAL A 238 7.06 13.92 8.19
C VAL A 238 6.60 13.81 9.65
N ARG A 239 5.85 12.75 9.98
CA ARG A 239 5.54 12.43 11.39
C ARG A 239 6.54 11.39 11.89
N ASP A 240 7.21 11.70 12.99
CA ASP A 240 8.14 10.79 13.64
C ASP A 240 7.38 9.90 14.63
N TYR A 241 7.20 8.63 14.26
CA TYR A 241 6.53 7.64 15.10
C TYR A 241 7.44 7.06 16.19
N GLN A 242 8.76 7.28 16.11
CA GLN A 242 9.71 6.90 17.18
C GLN A 242 9.80 7.97 18.27
N ASN A 243 9.32 9.20 18.00
CA ASN A 243 9.21 10.29 18.97
C ASN A 243 7.80 10.92 18.96
N ASP A 244 6.84 10.17 19.48
CA ASP A 244 5.57 10.72 19.99
C ASP A 244 4.72 11.47 18.95
N ASN A 245 4.77 11.05 17.67
CA ASN A 245 4.06 11.66 16.55
C ASN A 245 4.41 13.13 16.27
N LYS A 246 5.55 13.63 16.75
CA LYS A 246 5.97 15.02 16.49
C LYS A 246 6.18 15.25 15.00
N LYS A 247 5.68 16.39 14.50
CA LYS A 247 5.90 16.85 13.12
C LYS A 247 7.38 17.24 12.98
N LYS A 248 8.11 16.59 12.08
CA LYS A 248 9.47 16.93 11.65
C LYS A 248 9.46 17.39 10.20
N THR A 249 10.46 18.16 9.81
CA THR A 249 10.66 18.60 8.42
C THR A 249 11.87 17.88 7.84
N VAL A 250 11.74 17.36 6.62
CA VAL A 250 12.82 16.73 5.87
C VAL A 250 13.06 17.56 4.61
N THR A 251 14.31 17.96 4.36
CA THR A 251 14.73 18.68 3.17
C THR A 251 15.56 17.75 2.29
N LEU A 252 15.16 17.61 1.03
CA LEU A 252 15.92 16.86 0.01
C LEU A 252 16.56 17.84 -0.97
N LEU A 253 17.81 17.56 -1.34
CA LEU A 253 18.52 18.24 -2.43
C LEU A 253 18.07 17.65 -3.78
N ARG A 254 17.83 18.52 -4.76
CA ARG A 254 17.36 18.17 -6.11
C ARG A 254 18.38 17.38 -6.93
N SER A 255 19.65 17.33 -6.50
CA SER A 255 20.73 16.55 -7.09
C SER A 255 20.62 15.03 -6.89
N ASN A 256 19.71 14.55 -6.04
CA ASN A 256 19.31 13.13 -6.03
C ASN A 256 18.15 12.88 -6.98
N SER A 257 18.28 13.38 -8.22
CA SER A 257 17.34 13.15 -9.30
C SER A 257 17.13 11.66 -9.49
N PHE A 258 15.88 11.26 -9.28
CA PHE A 258 15.21 10.16 -9.96
C PHE A 258 15.55 10.23 -11.46
N ALA A 259 16.64 9.57 -11.84
CA ALA A 259 17.06 9.34 -13.20
C ALA A 259 17.57 7.90 -13.25
N GLY A 260 16.69 7.01 -13.67
CA GLY A 260 17.00 5.64 -14.05
C GLY A 260 16.11 5.33 -15.25
N SER A 261 16.65 5.61 -16.42
CA SER A 261 16.24 5.11 -17.74
C SER A 261 16.09 3.59 -17.74
#